data_AF-A0A2S5SXF3-F1
#
_entry.id   AF-A0A2S5SXF3-F1
#
_cell.length_a   1.000
_cell.length_b   1.000
_cell.length_c   1.000
_cell.angle_alpha   90.00
_cell.angle_beta   90.00
_cell.angle_gamma   90.00
#
_symmetry.space_group_name_H-M   'P 1'
#
loop_
_entity.id
_entity.type
_entity.pdbx_description
1 polymer ?
#
loop_
_entity_poly.entity_id
_entity_poly.type
_entity_poly.pdbx_seq_one_letter_code
_entity_poly.pdbx_strand_id
1 'polypeptide(L)' 'MRTMTMRCLPVLALAVLLSACATEPWVKPYERERLADPIMQVHRDALSARHTEHVREVREGGRGGNGVQGGGCGCN' A
#
# COMPACT_ATOMS: atom_id res chain seq x y z
N MET A 1 -8.50 -31.60 29.40
CA MET A 1 -8.97 -31.27 28.03
C MET A 1 -9.46 -29.82 27.91
N ARG A 2 -10.41 -29.35 28.73
CA ARG A 2 -10.92 -27.95 28.72
C ARG A 2 -9.85 -26.85 28.95
N THR A 3 -8.79 -27.17 29.70
CA THR A 3 -7.68 -26.23 29.99
C THR A 3 -6.67 -26.10 28.84
N MET A 4 -6.49 -27.14 28.01
CA MET A 4 -5.65 -27.06 26.79
C MET A 4 -6.31 -26.18 25.73
N THR A 5 -7.62 -26.33 25.53
CA THR A 5 -8.37 -25.50 24.58
C THR A 5 -8.31 -24.00 24.88
N MET A 6 -8.29 -23.60 26.16
CA MET A 6 -8.17 -22.18 26.53
C MET A 6 -6.77 -21.59 26.29
N ARG A 7 -5.70 -22.40 26.36
CA ARG A 7 -4.33 -21.95 26.08
C ARG A 7 -4.01 -21.89 24.59
N CYS A 8 -4.70 -22.68 23.76
CA CYS A 8 -4.50 -22.69 22.31
C CYS A 8 -5.23 -21.53 21.58
N LEU A 9 -6.26 -20.94 22.20
CA LEU A 9 -7.05 -19.84 21.62
C LEU A 9 -6.21 -18.61 21.20
N PRO A 10 -5.31 -18.06 22.04
CA PRO A 10 -4.50 -16.90 21.65
C PRO A 10 -3.48 -17.22 20.55
N VAL A 11 -2.95 -18.44 20.52
CA VAL A 11 -2.01 -18.88 19.47
C VAL A 11 -2.72 -18.97 18.12
N LEU A 12 -3.94 -19.49 18.10
CA LEU A 12 -4.76 -19.56 16.90
C LEU A 12 -5.14 -18.17 16.39
N ALA A 13 -5.53 -17.26 17.29
CA ALA A 13 -5.86 -15.88 16.93
C ALA A 13 -4.65 -15.15 16.31
N LEU A 14 -3.45 -15.34 16.86
CA LEU A 14 -2.22 -14.75 16.32
C LEU A 14 -1.88 -15.30 14.93
N ALA A 15 -2.05 -16.61 14.71
CA ALA A 15 -1.83 -17.25 13.42
C ALA A 15 -2.77 -16.71 12.32
N VAL A 16 -4.03 -16.41 12.67
CA VAL A 16 -4.99 -15.80 11.73
C VAL A 16 -4.56 -14.38 11.34
N LEU A 17 -4.10 -13.57 12.29
CA LEU A 17 -3.63 -12.21 12.02
C LEU A 17 -2.39 -12.17 11.11
N LEU A 18 -1.52 -13.17 11.20
CA LEU A 18 -0.30 -13.29 10.40
C LEU A 18 -0.54 -13.86 8.99
N SER A 19 -1.74 -14.39 8.70
CA SER A 19 -2.04 -15.04 7.42
C SER A 19 -2.24 -14.07 6.23
N ALA A 20 -2.32 -12.76 6.48
CA ALA A 20 -2.61 -11.75 5.46
C ALA A 20 -1.43 -11.42 4.53
N CYS A 21 -0.19 -11.78 4.89
CA CYS A 21 1.01 -11.35 4.15
C CYS A 21 1.41 -12.26 2.98
N ALA A 22 0.78 -13.42 2.81
CA ALA A 22 1.24 -14.47 1.89
C ALA A 22 0.12 -15.13 1.08
N THR A 23 -0.96 -14.39 0.78
CA THR A 23 -2.06 -14.94 -0.03
C THR A 23 -1.67 -14.97 -1.50
N GLU A 24 -1.21 -16.13 -1.98
CA GLU A 24 -1.18 -16.44 -3.40
C GLU A 24 -2.59 -16.75 -3.91
N PRO A 25 -2.97 -16.26 -5.10
CA PRO A 25 -2.14 -15.56 -6.09
C PRO A 25 -2.07 -14.05 -5.82
N TRP A 26 -0.87 -13.48 -5.98
CA TRP A 26 -0.69 -12.04 -6.07
C TRP A 26 -1.50 -11.46 -7.24
N VAL A 27 -1.81 -10.16 -7.18
CA VAL A 27 -2.44 -9.43 -8.28
C VAL A 27 -1.62 -9.67 -9.54
N LYS A 28 -2.25 -10.24 -10.57
CA LYS A 28 -1.52 -10.67 -11.76
C LYS A 28 -1.00 -9.45 -12.51
N PRO A 29 0.13 -9.56 -13.24
CA PRO A 29 0.73 -8.40 -13.92
C PRO A 29 -0.25 -7.61 -14.80
N TYR A 30 -1.15 -8.30 -15.51
CA TYR A 30 -2.17 -7.67 -16.36
C TYR A 30 -3.35 -7.06 -15.60
N GLU A 31 -3.62 -7.46 -14.35
CA GLU A 31 -4.68 -6.84 -13.53
C GLU A 31 -4.24 -5.48 -12.96
N ARG A 32 -2.93 -5.21 -12.96
CA ARG A 32 -2.35 -3.95 -12.48
C ARG A 32 -2.69 -2.75 -13.35
N GLU A 33 -3.07 -2.96 -14.61
CA GLU A 33 -3.49 -1.87 -15.50
C GLU A 33 -4.76 -1.17 -15.00
N ARG A 34 -5.65 -1.89 -14.30
CA ARG A 34 -6.86 -1.33 -13.70
C ARG A 34 -6.59 -0.37 -12.55
N LEU A 35 -5.40 -0.43 -11.95
CA LEU A 35 -4.96 0.52 -10.92
C LEU A 35 -4.39 1.82 -11.53
N ALA A 36 -4.20 1.85 -12.86
CA ALA A 36 -3.67 2.99 -13.59
C ALA A 36 -4.75 3.81 -14.33
N ASP A 37 -6.03 3.60 -14.01
CA ASP A 37 -7.13 4.35 -14.62
C ASP A 37 -6.96 5.86 -14.30
N PRO A 38 -7.01 6.75 -15.31
CA PRO A 38 -6.94 8.20 -15.11
C PRO A 38 -7.94 8.74 -14.07
N ILE A 39 -9.09 8.08 -13.86
CA ILE A 39 -10.06 8.48 -12.82
C ILE A 39 -9.52 8.30 -11.40
N MET A 40 -8.57 7.38 -11.21
CA MET A 40 -7.94 7.08 -9.93
C MET A 40 -6.74 7.99 -9.63
N GLN A 41 -6.43 8.96 -10.50
CA GLN A 41 -5.37 9.92 -10.27
C GLN A 41 -5.75 10.91 -9.16
N VAL A 42 -4.93 10.97 -8.11
CA VAL A 42 -5.10 11.90 -6.98
C VAL A 42 -5.03 13.36 -7.43
N HIS A 43 -4.22 13.65 -8.45
CA HIS A 43 -4.06 14.97 -9.01
C HIS A 43 -4.27 14.94 -10.52
N ARG A 44 -5.07 15.87 -11.04
CA ARG A 44 -5.32 16.02 -12.49
C ARG A 44 -4.12 16.62 -13.24
N ASP A 45 -3.33 17.46 -12.56
CA ASP A 45 -2.16 18.13 -13.13
C ASP A 45 -0.90 17.70 -12.38
N ALA A 46 -0.03 17.01 -13.10
CA ALA A 46 1.24 16.52 -12.57
C ALA A 46 2.21 17.65 -12.21
N LEU A 47 2.23 18.75 -12.96
CA LEU A 47 3.17 19.86 -12.71
C LEU A 47 2.84 20.59 -11.41
N SER A 48 1.56 20.90 -11.22
CA SER A 48 1.07 21.53 -9.99
C SER A 48 1.31 20.64 -8.75
N ALA A 49 1.08 19.33 -8.89
CA ALA A 49 1.32 18.36 -7.82
C ALA A 49 2.80 18.30 -7.42
N ARG A 50 3.72 18.24 -8.40
CA ARG A 50 5.18 18.25 -8.17
C ARG A 50 5.64 19.50 -7.45
N HIS A 51 5.12 20.66 -7.83
CA HIS A 51 5.45 21.92 -7.17
C HIS A 51 5.01 21.91 -5.70
N THR A 52 3.77 21.50 -5.43
CA THR A 52 3.23 21.44 -4.06
C THR A 52 4.00 20.45 -3.20
N GLU A 53 4.35 19.29 -3.75
CA GLU A 53 5.16 18.29 -3.04
C GLU A 53 6.56 18.81 -2.73
N HIS A 54 7.23 19.48 -3.69
CA HIS A 54 8.53 20.08 -3.44
C HIS A 54 8.50 21.11 -2.30
N VAL A 55 7.45 21.95 -2.26
CA VAL A 55 7.26 22.90 -1.15
C VAL A 55 7.08 22.16 0.19
N ARG A 56 6.34 21.05 0.17
CA ARG A 56 6.09 20.22 1.36
C ARG A 56 7.36 19.54 1.86
N GLU A 57 8.14 18.91 0.97
CA GLU A 57 9.45 18.30 1.29
C GLU A 57 10.39 19.30 1.96
N VAL A 58 10.49 20.52 1.40
CA VAL A 58 11.37 21.57 1.93
C VAL A 58 10.89 22.05 3.30
N ARG A 59 9.58 22.23 3.49
CA ARG A 59 9.01 22.75 4.74
C ARG A 59 9.01 21.73 5.86
N GLU A 60 8.71 20.47 5.55
CA GLU A 60 8.61 19.40 6.54
C GLU A 60 9.94 18.69 6.78
N GLY A 61 10.96 18.95 5.95
CA GLY A 61 12.27 18.29 6.04
C GLY A 61 12.22 16.80 5.71
N GLY A 62 11.10 16.30 5.19
CA GLY A 62 10.91 14.90 4.79
C GLY A 62 11.37 14.69 3.35
N ARG A 63 12.36 13.82 3.13
CA ARG A 63 12.78 13.38 1.80
C ARG A 63 12.42 11.89 1.61
N GLY A 64 11.94 11.54 0.42
CA GLY A 64 11.78 10.14 0.01
C GLY A 64 10.57 9.39 0.59
N GLY A 65 9.70 10.05 1.36
CA GLY A 65 8.42 9.47 1.82
C GLY A 65 7.32 9.51 0.77
N ASN A 66 7.57 10.19 -0.35
CA ASN A 66 6.62 10.42 -1.41
C ASN A 66 6.71 9.21 -2.35
N GLY A 67 5.68 8.38 -2.38
CA GLY A 67 5.62 7.19 -3.24
C GLY A 67 5.82 7.53 -4.73
N VAL A 68 5.92 6.49 -5.57
CA VAL A 68 5.90 6.65 -7.03
C VAL A 68 4.68 7.48 -7.43
N GLN A 69 4.93 8.55 -8.18
CA GLN A 69 3.93 9.56 -8.44
C GLN A 69 2.86 9.03 -9.39
N GLY A 70 1.72 8.63 -8.82
CA GLY A 70 0.53 8.21 -9.55
C GLY A 70 0.12 6.76 -9.29
N GLY A 71 -1.16 6.48 -9.53
CA GLY A 71 -1.66 5.11 -9.67
C GLY A 71 -1.17 4.55 -11.00
N GLY A 72 -0.27 3.58 -10.95
CA GLY A 72 0.39 3.02 -12.13
C GLY A 72 1.41 1.97 -11.71
N CYS A 73 2.00 1.25 -12.68
CA CYS A 73 2.98 0.19 -12.38
C CYS A 73 4.29 0.67 -11.74
N GLY A 74 4.43 1.98 -11.47
CA GLY A 74 5.61 2.55 -10.80
C GLY A 74 6.89 2.49 -11.64
N CYS A 75 6.81 2.13 -12.91
CA CYS A 75 7.93 2.22 -13.83
C CYS A 75 8.07 3.69 -14.28
N ASN A 76 9.01 4.37 -13.65
CA ASN A 76 9.55 5.66 -14.09
C ASN A 76 10.25 5.49 -15.45
#